data_AF-A0A7C3R8P9-F1
#
_entry.id   AF-A0A7C3R8P9-F1
#
_cell.length_a   1.000
_cell.length_b   1.000
_cell.length_c   1.000
_cell.angle_alpha   90.00
_cell.angle_beta   90.00
_cell.angle_gamma   90.00
#
_symmetry.space_group_name_H-M   'P 1'
#
loop_
_entity.id
_entity.type
_entity.pdbx_description
1 polymer ?
#
loop_
_entity_poly.entity_id
_entity_poly.type
_entity_poly.pdbx_seq_one_letter_code
_entity_poly.pdbx_strand_id
1 'polypeptide(L)'
;MKIKHAVMIGLLGRQSDRFHTYTEARSLAERLEMLREIPGCQGIEVVYPAEFRDVEEGRRLILASGWPVSAVNLNVKGDPKWRNGSFTSSDPAIRADAVR
;
A
#
# COMPACT_ATOMS: atom_id res chain seq x y z
N MET A 1 16.59 7.36 -23.10
CA MET A 1 15.49 7.82 -22.24
C MET A 1 15.81 7.45 -20.79
N LYS A 2 15.73 8.37 -19.83
CA LYS A 2 15.93 8.06 -18.41
C LYS A 2 14.57 7.70 -17.81
N ILE A 3 14.31 6.40 -17.63
CA ILE A 3 13.05 5.90 -17.07
C ILE A 3 13.12 6.01 -15.55
N LYS A 4 12.09 6.60 -14.92
CA LYS A 4 11.88 6.54 -13.47
C LYS A 4 10.96 5.39 -13.14
N HIS A 5 11.43 4.48 -12.30
CA HIS A 5 10.69 3.29 -11.90
C HIS A 5 10.39 3.33 -10.41
N ALA A 6 9.12 3.14 -10.05
CA ALA A 6 8.67 3.02 -8.68
C ALA A 6 7.97 1.68 -8.48
N VAL A 7 8.05 1.16 -7.26
CA VAL A 7 7.44 -0.12 -6.89
C VAL A 7 6.36 0.11 -5.84
N MET A 8 5.19 -0.49 -6.05
CA MET A 8 4.12 -0.52 -5.07
C MET A 8 4.51 -1.47 -3.93
N ILE A 9 4.80 -0.92 -2.74
CA ILE A 9 5.34 -1.69 -1.62
C ILE A 9 4.38 -2.74 -1.07
N GLY A 10 3.08 -2.56 -1.30
CA GLY A 10 2.04 -3.55 -0.98
C GLY A 10 2.15 -4.85 -1.78
N LEU A 11 2.96 -4.88 -2.84
CA LEU A 11 3.25 -6.09 -3.62
C LEU A 11 4.45 -6.89 -3.08
N LEU A 12 5.15 -6.37 -2.08
CA LEU A 12 6.23 -7.08 -1.40
C LEU A 12 5.71 -7.76 -0.13
N GLY A 13 6.33 -8.87 0.26
CA GLY A 13 5.86 -9.69 1.38
C GLY A 13 4.81 -10.70 0.95
N ARG A 14 3.65 -10.74 1.61
CA ARG A 14 2.65 -11.78 1.39
C ARG A 14 1.92 -11.61 0.06
N GLN A 15 1.99 -12.63 -0.78
CA GLN A 15 1.20 -12.77 -1.99
C GLN A 15 0.26 -13.96 -1.82
N SER A 16 -1.03 -13.73 -2.06
CA SER A 16 -2.05 -14.76 -1.94
C SER A 16 -3.18 -14.50 -2.92
N ASP A 17 -3.78 -15.59 -3.41
CA ASP A 17 -5.08 -15.56 -4.05
C ASP A 17 -6.14 -16.18 -3.12
N ARG A 18 -7.33 -16.47 -3.66
CA ARG A 18 -8.43 -17.08 -2.89
C ARG A 18 -8.22 -18.56 -2.55
N PHE A 19 -7.15 -19.19 -3.02
CA PHE A 19 -6.86 -20.61 -2.88
C PHE A 19 -5.53 -20.90 -2.18
N HIS A 20 -4.53 -20.01 -2.30
CA HIS A 20 -3.18 -20.25 -1.80
C HIS A 20 -2.46 -18.98 -1.35
N THR A 21 -1.49 -19.15 -0.46
CA THR A 21 -0.52 -18.10 -0.07
C THR A 21 0.86 -18.52 -0.53
N TYR A 22 1.43 -17.75 -1.45
CA TYR A 22 2.68 -18.06 -2.15
C TYR A 22 3.92 -17.58 -1.40
N THR A 23 3.79 -16.50 -0.65
CA THR A 23 4.89 -15.90 0.11
C THR A 23 4.40 -15.42 1.47
N GLU A 24 5.30 -15.45 2.44
CA GLU A 24 5.01 -15.07 3.82
C GLU A 24 4.83 -13.57 4.00
N ALA A 25 4.13 -13.19 5.06
CA ALA A 25 4.03 -11.80 5.46
C ALA A 25 5.41 -11.24 5.85
N ARG A 26 5.59 -9.95 5.55
CA ARG A 26 6.77 -9.16 5.90
C ARG A 26 6.31 -7.84 6.48
N SER A 27 7.00 -7.38 7.52
CA SER A 27 6.81 -6.07 8.11
C SER A 27 7.05 -4.94 7.09
N LEU A 28 6.57 -3.74 7.39
CA LEU A 28 6.85 -2.56 6.54
C LEU A 28 8.36 -2.32 6.42
N ALA A 29 9.11 -2.44 7.52
CA ALA A 29 10.57 -2.28 7.53
C ALA A 29 11.26 -3.29 6.60
N GLU A 30 10.92 -4.59 6.70
CA GLU A 30 11.50 -5.61 5.82
C GLU A 30 11.18 -5.34 4.34
N ARG A 31 9.95 -4.92 4.02
CA ARG A 31 9.57 -4.57 2.65
C ARG A 31 10.30 -3.32 2.13
N LEU A 32 10.58 -2.35 3.00
CA LEU A 32 11.37 -1.16 2.66
C LEU A 32 12.83 -1.50 2.32
N GLU A 33 13.40 -2.48 3.02
CA GLU A 33 14.74 -2.99 2.72
C GLU A 33 14.77 -3.84 1.44
N MET A 34 13.77 -4.70 1.21
CA MET A 34 13.67 -5.49 -0.03
C MET A 34 13.75 -4.65 -1.31
N LEU A 35 13.23 -3.42 -1.29
CA LEU A 35 13.28 -2.51 -2.45
C LEU A 35 14.70 -2.13 -2.87
N ARG A 36 15.68 -2.19 -1.96
CA ARG A 36 17.09 -1.83 -2.23
C ARG A 36 17.74 -2.84 -3.18
N GLU A 37 17.26 -4.08 -3.14
CA GLU A 37 17.71 -5.18 -3.98
C GLU A 37 17.04 -5.21 -5.36
N ILE A 38 16.04 -4.35 -5.61
CA ILE A 38 15.31 -4.32 -6.89
C ILE A 38 16.05 -3.41 -7.89
N PRO A 39 16.61 -3.96 -9.00
CA PRO A 39 17.37 -3.18 -9.95
C PRO A 39 16.55 -2.04 -10.56
N GLY A 40 17.09 -0.82 -10.48
CA GLY A 40 16.47 0.36 -11.06
C GLY A 40 15.25 0.89 -10.31
N CYS A 41 14.93 0.40 -9.11
CA CYS A 41 13.92 1.03 -8.25
C CYS A 41 14.41 2.40 -7.76
N GLN A 42 13.60 3.44 -7.97
CA GLN A 42 13.95 4.84 -7.63
C GLN A 42 12.90 5.50 -6.73
N GLY A 43 11.80 4.83 -6.46
CA GLY A 43 10.73 5.35 -5.62
C GLY A 43 9.74 4.27 -5.24
N ILE A 44 8.81 4.62 -4.38
CA ILE A 44 7.81 3.71 -3.86
C ILE A 44 6.41 4.25 -4.07
N GLU A 45 5.44 3.35 -4.14
CA GLU A 45 4.04 3.68 -3.92
C GLU A 45 3.56 2.98 -2.66
N VAL A 46 2.92 3.75 -1.79
CA VAL A 46 2.41 3.28 -0.49
C VAL A 46 0.88 3.23 -0.55
N VAL A 47 0.26 2.39 0.28
CA VAL A 47 -1.20 2.18 0.25
C VAL A 47 -1.79 2.64 1.58
N TYR A 48 -2.70 3.60 1.53
CA TYR A 48 -3.56 3.94 2.66
C TYR A 48 -4.83 3.09 2.65
N PRO A 49 -5.25 2.47 3.76
CA PRO A 49 -4.65 2.54 5.09
C PRO A 49 -3.65 1.41 5.39
N ALA A 50 -3.21 0.59 4.42
CA ALA A 50 -2.38 -0.60 4.69
C ALA A 50 -1.07 -0.28 5.44
N GLU A 51 -0.23 0.59 4.88
CA GLU A 51 1.00 1.06 5.54
C GLU A 51 0.75 2.08 6.65
N PHE A 52 -0.49 2.50 6.85
CA PHE A 52 -0.89 3.61 7.71
C PHE A 52 -2.00 3.22 8.68
N ARG A 53 -2.12 1.93 9.04
CA ARG A 53 -3.07 1.49 10.08
C ARG A 53 -2.72 2.14 11.42
N ASP A 54 -1.43 2.25 11.69
CA ASP A 54 -0.86 3.26 12.57
C ASP A 54 -0.22 4.33 11.67
N VAL A 55 -0.86 5.51 11.59
CA VAL A 55 -0.44 6.58 10.68
C VAL A 55 0.92 7.14 11.09
N GLU A 56 1.16 7.33 12.40
CA GLU A 56 2.40 7.92 12.89
C GLU A 56 3.57 6.97 12.68
N GLU A 57 3.40 5.70 13.05
CA GLU A 57 4.46 4.70 12.86
C GLU A 57 4.73 4.43 11.38
N GLY A 58 3.68 4.28 10.57
CA GLY A 58 3.80 4.10 9.13
C GLY A 58 4.54 5.25 8.46
N ARG A 59 4.14 6.49 8.76
CA ARG A 59 4.80 7.71 8.28
C ARG A 59 6.25 7.78 8.73
N ARG A 60 6.54 7.48 10.00
CA ARG A 60 7.90 7.49 10.56
C ARG A 60 8.81 6.51 9.83
N LEU A 61 8.38 5.27 9.62
CA LEU A 61 9.16 4.25 8.91
C LEU A 61 9.40 4.62 7.44
N ILE A 62 8.38 5.10 6.74
CA ILE A 62 8.51 5.52 5.34
C ILE A 62 9.50 6.69 5.22
N LEU A 63 9.39 7.72 6.06
CA LEU A 63 10.32 8.85 6.03
C LEU A 63 11.75 8.43 6.38
N ALA A 64 11.92 7.59 7.42
CA ALA A 64 13.22 7.10 7.85
C ALA A 64 13.92 6.23 6.78
N SER A 65 13.16 5.56 5.91
CA SER A 65 13.71 4.72 4.84
C SER A 65 14.45 5.52 3.75
N GLY A 66 14.19 6.82 3.62
CA GLY A 66 14.76 7.68 2.58
C GLY A 66 14.27 7.37 1.16
N TRP A 67 13.26 6.51 0.98
CA TRP A 67 12.67 6.27 -0.33
C TRP A 67 11.78 7.44 -0.78
N PRO A 68 11.93 7.96 -2.02
CA PRO A 68 10.99 8.90 -2.58
C PRO A 68 9.60 8.27 -2.76
N VAL A 69 8.56 8.91 -2.23
CA VAL A 69 7.17 8.50 -2.44
C VAL A 69 6.66 9.09 -3.75
N SER A 70 6.33 8.23 -4.70
CA SER A 70 5.80 8.63 -6.02
C SER A 70 4.28 8.79 -6.01
N ALA A 71 3.58 7.96 -5.23
CA ALA A 71 2.14 8.04 -5.06
C ALA A 71 1.69 7.44 -3.72
N VAL A 72 0.53 7.87 -3.24
CA VAL A 72 -0.23 7.25 -2.15
C VAL A 72 -1.52 6.69 -2.75
N ASN A 73 -1.63 5.36 -2.77
CA ASN A 73 -2.79 4.64 -3.29
C ASN A 73 -3.85 4.50 -2.21
N LEU A 74 -5.08 4.90 -2.51
CA LEU A 74 -6.21 4.71 -1.60
C LEU A 74 -6.84 3.34 -1.81
N ASN A 75 -6.98 2.55 -0.74
CA ASN A 75 -7.68 1.27 -0.76
C ASN A 75 -9.07 1.38 -0.13
N VAL A 76 -10.07 1.47 -1.01
CA VAL A 76 -11.50 1.42 -0.68
C VAL A 76 -12.15 0.13 -1.22
N LYS A 77 -11.42 -0.99 -1.13
CA LYS A 77 -11.88 -2.30 -1.63
C LYS A 77 -11.56 -3.49 -0.72
N GLY A 78 -10.53 -3.40 0.13
CA GLY A 78 -10.05 -4.52 0.94
C GLY A 78 -10.86 -4.77 2.22
N ASP A 79 -11.24 -3.71 2.93
CA ASP A 79 -11.96 -3.84 4.20
C ASP A 79 -13.43 -4.27 4.00
N PRO A 80 -14.02 -5.05 4.93
CA PRO A 80 -15.37 -5.57 4.79
C PRO A 80 -16.46 -4.53 4.51
N LYS A 81 -16.29 -3.29 5.02
CA LYS A 81 -17.24 -2.19 4.81
C LYS A 81 -17.39 -1.79 3.32
N TRP A 82 -16.38 -2.06 2.50
CA TRP A 82 -16.38 -1.75 1.07
C TRP A 82 -17.01 -2.83 0.18
N ARG A 83 -17.48 -3.95 0.75
CA ARG A 83 -17.99 -5.11 0.00
C ARG A 83 -19.07 -4.75 -1.03
N ASN A 84 -19.93 -3.77 -0.71
CA ASN A 84 -21.04 -3.35 -1.55
C ASN A 84 -20.76 -2.01 -2.28
N GLY A 85 -19.49 -1.66 -2.45
CA GLY A 85 -19.03 -0.44 -3.10
C GLY A 85 -18.46 0.60 -2.13
N SER A 86 -17.82 1.62 -2.70
CA SER A 86 -17.20 2.75 -1.98
C SER A 86 -17.79 4.08 -2.47
N PHE A 87 -17.15 4.77 -3.41
CA PHE A 87 -17.61 6.06 -3.94
C PHE A 87 -18.99 6.00 -4.59
N THR A 88 -19.38 4.84 -5.10
CA THR A 88 -20.65 4.60 -5.79
C THR A 88 -21.62 3.74 -4.96
N SER A 89 -21.35 3.54 -3.67
CA SER A 89 -22.27 2.82 -2.79
C SER A 89 -23.64 3.49 -2.75
N SER A 90 -24.73 2.71 -2.67
CA SER A 90 -26.07 3.25 -2.45
C SER A 90 -26.21 3.92 -1.08
N ASP A 91 -25.42 3.49 -0.10
CA ASP A 91 -25.38 4.05 1.25
C ASP A 91 -24.59 5.37 1.27
N PRO A 92 -25.23 6.52 1.60
CA PRO A 92 -24.55 7.80 1.70
C PRO A 92 -23.44 7.85 2.76
N ALA A 93 -23.57 7.10 3.86
CA ALA A 93 -22.55 7.06 4.91
C ALA A 93 -21.28 6.37 4.42
N ILE A 94 -21.41 5.29 3.62
CA ILE A 94 -20.26 4.61 3.00
C ILE A 94 -19.56 5.51 1.97
N ARG A 95 -20.32 6.26 1.15
CA ARG A 95 -19.71 7.23 0.23
C ARG A 95 -18.96 8.33 0.96
N ALA A 96 -19.53 8.86 2.04
CA ALA A 96 -18.90 9.89 2.86
C ALA A 96 -17.61 9.38 3.53
N ASP A 97 -17.62 8.13 4.02
CA ASP A 97 -16.45 7.48 4.60
C ASP A 97 -15.33 7.22 3.56
N ALA A 98 -15.68 6.97 2.29
CA ALA A 98 -14.70 6.74 1.23
C ALA A 98 -13.85 7.97 0.87
N VAL A 99 -14.34 9.18 1.17
CA VAL A 99 -13.67 10.46 0.86
C VAL A 99 -13.09 11.17 2.10
N ARG A 100 -13.13 10.51 3.26
CA ARG A 100 -12.67 11.05 4.55
C ARG A 100 -11.22 10.68 4.83
#